data_AF-A0AA96Y0U8-F1
#
_entry.id   AF-A0AA96Y0U8-F1
#
_cell.length_a   1.000
_cell.length_b   1.000
_cell.length_c   1.000
_cell.angle_alpha   90.00
_cell.angle_beta   90.00
_cell.angle_gamma   90.00
#
_symmetry.space_group_name_H-M   'P 1'
#
loop_
_entity.id
_entity.type
_entity.pdbx_description
1 polymer ?
#
loop_
_entity_poly.entity_id
_entity_poly.type
_entity_poly.pdbx_seq_one_letter_code
_entity_poly.pdbx_strand_id
1 'polypeptide(L)'
;MSLPIVAIIGRPNVGKSTFVNRLAEVRDAIVHDEPGVTRDRTYKPAFWNDRDFLVVDTGGLVFDDDTEFLPLIREQAMAALAEASVAVMVVDGQAGVTAADEAIASWLRQQSVPVLLAVNKCESVEQGLIQAAEFWSLGLGEPHPVSAIHGSGTGDLLDKLITFLPPTDQIEETDEIRVAIVGRPNVGKSSLLNAFVGEKRAIVSPISGTTRDAIDMQVERNGQRYRLIDTAGIRKKKQVEYGPEFFGINRAFKAIRRADVVLLVIDAIDGVTEQDQKLAGRIADDGRACVVVINKWDAIEKDSHTIYEYQRHLEDRLHFTNWAETIFVSAMTGQRVEKILELVNRAAEQHRRRVSTSVINEVLEEAGNWHSPPTTRQGRQGKIYYGTQVSTQPPAIALFVNDPNLFNDNYRRYIERQFRQSLGFVGTPVRFFWRGKKLREVERGSANRATKV
;
A
#
# COMPACT_ATOMS: atom_id res chain seq x y z
N MET A 1 4.73 -5.53 -9.54
CA MET A 1 6.02 -5.99 -8.97
C MET A 1 6.27 -5.33 -7.62
N SER A 2 7.28 -5.77 -6.87
CA SER A 2 7.79 -5.07 -5.66
C SER A 2 8.44 -3.75 -6.06
N LEU A 3 8.30 -2.72 -5.21
CA LEU A 3 8.92 -1.41 -5.42
C LEU A 3 10.45 -1.52 -5.48
N PRO A 4 11.16 -0.67 -6.25
CA PRO A 4 12.62 -0.58 -6.22
C PRO A 4 13.13 -0.37 -4.78
N ILE A 5 14.24 -1.02 -4.42
CA ILE A 5 14.80 -0.93 -3.06
C ILE A 5 16.07 -0.08 -3.10
N VAL A 6 16.21 0.79 -2.11
CA VAL A 6 17.35 1.65 -1.83
C VAL A 6 17.97 1.21 -0.51
N ALA A 7 19.21 0.73 -0.54
CA ALA A 7 19.93 0.33 0.67
C ALA A 7 20.67 1.51 1.29
N ILE A 8 20.48 1.77 2.59
CA ILE A 8 21.21 2.81 3.34
C ILE A 8 22.28 2.13 4.19
N ILE A 9 23.54 2.41 3.86
CA ILE A 9 24.72 1.72 4.41
C ILE A 9 25.64 2.76 5.05
N GLY A 10 26.35 2.39 6.10
CA GLY A 10 27.33 3.27 6.76
C GLY A 10 27.63 2.81 8.18
N ARG A 11 28.71 3.32 8.76
CA ARG A 11 29.09 2.98 10.15
C ARG A 11 28.03 3.45 11.17
N PRO A 12 28.05 2.95 12.41
CA PRO A 12 27.18 3.48 13.47
C PRO A 12 27.31 5.00 13.67
N ASN A 13 26.26 5.63 14.17
CA ASN A 13 26.23 7.05 14.59
C ASN A 13 26.45 8.14 13.50
N VAL A 14 26.51 7.77 12.22
CA VAL A 14 26.51 8.73 11.08
C VAL A 14 25.14 9.34 10.79
N GLY A 15 24.08 8.91 11.48
CA GLY A 15 22.71 9.40 11.31
C GLY A 15 21.88 8.67 10.23
N LYS A 16 22.21 7.41 9.92
CA LYS A 16 21.45 6.56 8.96
C LYS A 16 19.95 6.55 9.24
N SER A 17 19.53 6.26 10.47
CA SER A 17 18.10 6.15 10.79
C SER A 17 17.38 7.50 10.69
N THR A 18 18.04 8.61 11.04
CA THR A 18 17.53 9.96 10.82
C THR A 18 17.37 10.25 9.33
N PHE A 19 18.35 9.83 8.52
CA PHE A 19 18.32 9.99 7.07
C PHE A 19 17.22 9.13 6.42
N VAL A 20 17.09 7.86 6.81
CA VAL A 20 16.02 6.96 6.37
C VAL A 20 14.65 7.53 6.73
N ASN A 21 14.49 8.03 7.95
CA ASN A 21 13.26 8.71 8.37
C ASN A 21 12.99 9.91 7.48
N ARG A 22 13.99 10.76 7.23
CA ARG A 22 13.85 11.92 6.34
C ARG A 22 13.40 11.52 4.94
N LEU A 23 14.02 10.53 4.33
CA LEU A 23 13.66 10.04 2.98
C LEU A 23 12.25 9.46 2.95
N ALA A 24 11.85 8.73 3.99
CA ALA A 24 10.50 8.19 4.13
C ALA A 24 9.45 9.29 4.46
N GLU A 25 9.87 10.35 5.17
CA GLU A 25 9.08 11.51 5.56
C GLU A 25 8.93 12.55 4.45
N VAL A 26 9.58 12.40 3.28
CA VAL A 26 9.28 13.25 2.12
C VAL A 26 7.81 13.08 1.67
N ARG A 27 7.10 12.08 2.21
CA ARG A 27 5.66 12.19 2.48
C ARG A 27 5.38 13.11 3.67
N ASP A 28 5.49 14.42 3.47
CA ASP A 28 4.95 15.32 4.47
C ASP A 28 3.41 15.17 4.45
N ALA A 29 2.89 14.78 5.61
CA ALA A 29 1.53 14.38 5.91
C ALA A 29 1.03 13.06 5.25
N ILE A 30 1.45 11.91 5.79
CA ILE A 30 0.54 10.94 6.46
C ILE A 30 1.41 9.87 7.15
N VAL A 31 1.61 10.02 8.46
CA VAL A 31 2.00 8.89 9.33
C VAL A 31 0.73 8.37 9.99
N HIS A 32 0.49 7.07 9.86
CA HIS A 32 -0.40 6.30 10.72
C HIS A 32 0.45 5.77 11.87
N ASP A 33 0.15 6.19 13.10
CA ASP A 33 0.51 5.43 14.28
C ASP A 33 -0.60 4.37 14.51
N GLU A 34 -0.36 3.14 14.07
CA GLU A 34 -1.07 1.96 14.56
C GLU A 34 -0.07 1.03 15.25
N PRO A 35 -0.18 0.82 16.58
CA PRO A 35 0.61 -0.19 17.26
C PRO A 35 0.03 -1.57 16.95
N GLY A 36 0.68 -2.36 16.08
CA GLY A 36 0.20 -3.72 15.84
C GLY A 36 0.75 -4.54 14.67
N VAL A 37 1.75 -4.06 13.92
CA VAL A 37 2.27 -4.84 12.77
C VAL A 37 3.73 -5.23 12.97
N THR A 38 3.95 -6.38 13.59
CA THR A 38 5.26 -7.03 13.61
C THR A 38 5.49 -7.78 12.29
N ARG A 39 6.44 -7.33 11.47
CA ARG A 39 7.72 -8.07 11.31
C ARG A 39 8.84 -7.38 10.51
N ASP A 40 8.59 -6.36 9.69
CA ASP A 40 9.68 -5.72 8.92
C ASP A 40 9.77 -4.22 9.21
N ARG A 41 10.40 -3.85 10.33
CA ARG A 41 10.69 -2.44 10.68
C ARG A 41 11.77 -1.81 9.79
N THR A 42 12.40 -2.59 8.91
CA THR A 42 13.60 -2.21 8.16
C THR A 42 13.27 -1.49 6.84
N TYR A 43 12.17 -1.82 6.19
CA TYR A 43 11.77 -1.23 4.89
C TYR A 43 10.78 -0.09 5.08
N LYS A 44 11.07 1.09 4.55
CA LYS A 44 10.21 2.27 4.61
C LYS A 44 9.87 2.79 3.21
N PRO A 45 8.60 3.07 2.90
CA PRO A 45 8.24 3.67 1.61
C PRO A 45 8.73 5.12 1.53
N ALA A 46 9.23 5.50 0.36
CA ALA A 46 9.65 6.85 0.01
C ALA A 46 9.13 7.20 -1.40
N PHE A 47 8.98 8.49 -1.66
CA PHE A 47 8.45 9.02 -2.91
C PHE A 47 9.20 10.28 -3.32
N TRP A 48 9.64 10.34 -4.57
CA TRP A 48 10.32 11.52 -5.13
C TRP A 48 10.10 11.60 -6.65
N ASN A 49 9.78 12.78 -7.19
CA ASN A 49 9.52 13.04 -8.62
C ASN A 49 8.73 11.92 -9.32
N ASP A 50 7.54 11.60 -8.80
CA ASP A 50 6.63 10.57 -9.35
C ASP A 50 7.18 9.13 -9.32
N ARG A 51 8.17 8.85 -8.48
CA ARG A 51 8.76 7.52 -8.30
C ARG A 51 8.58 7.03 -6.86
N ASP A 52 7.85 5.94 -6.69
CA ASP A 52 7.78 5.20 -5.42
C ASP A 52 8.95 4.20 -5.31
N PHE A 53 9.57 4.13 -4.13
CA PHE A 53 10.62 3.17 -3.80
C PHE A 53 10.61 2.82 -2.31
N LEU A 54 11.31 1.77 -1.93
CA LEU A 54 11.52 1.36 -0.53
C LEU A 54 12.94 1.72 -0.12
N VAL A 55 13.10 2.20 1.11
CA VAL A 55 14.39 2.48 1.74
C VAL A 55 14.60 1.47 2.85
N VAL A 56 15.76 0.80 2.86
CA VAL A 56 16.11 -0.19 3.88
C VAL A 56 17.32 0.30 4.70
N ASP A 57 17.15 0.39 6.02
CA ASP A 57 18.25 0.74 6.94
C ASP A 57 19.03 -0.52 7.34
N THR A 58 20.31 -0.62 6.95
CA THR A 58 21.14 -1.76 7.36
C THR A 58 21.59 -1.68 8.82
N GLY A 59 21.25 -0.61 9.56
CA GLY A 59 21.65 -0.39 10.96
C GLY A 59 20.58 -0.67 12.03
N GLY A 60 19.36 -1.04 11.66
CA GLY A 60 18.22 -1.18 12.58
C GLY A 60 18.15 -2.48 13.41
N LEU A 61 19.15 -3.36 13.31
CA LEU A 61 19.28 -4.58 14.11
C LEU A 61 20.54 -4.41 14.98
N VAL A 62 20.31 -4.08 16.26
CA VAL A 62 21.32 -3.72 17.26
C VAL A 62 22.42 -4.77 17.41
N PHE A 63 23.67 -4.33 17.57
CA PHE A 63 24.66 -4.99 18.41
C PHE A 63 25.30 -3.96 19.34
N ASP A 64 25.21 -4.23 20.65
CA ASP A 64 26.15 -3.74 21.66
C ASP A 64 27.45 -4.56 21.52
N ASP A 65 28.59 -3.93 21.82
CA ASP A 65 29.96 -4.47 22.01
C ASP A 65 30.99 -4.33 20.87
N ASP A 66 32.01 -3.50 21.17
CA ASP A 66 33.08 -2.82 20.39
C ASP A 66 34.20 -3.68 19.73
N THR A 67 34.04 -4.98 19.44
CA THR A 67 35.19 -5.81 19.00
C THR A 67 35.08 -6.70 17.74
N GLU A 68 33.91 -6.94 17.12
CA GLU A 68 33.81 -7.76 15.88
C GLU A 68 32.84 -7.18 14.82
N PHE A 69 32.93 -5.88 14.53
CA PHE A 69 31.90 -5.12 13.78
C PHE A 69 31.78 -5.41 12.28
N LEU A 70 32.88 -5.70 11.59
CA LEU A 70 32.90 -5.68 10.11
C LEU A 70 32.20 -6.87 9.42
N PRO A 71 32.29 -8.12 9.90
CA PRO A 71 31.67 -9.26 9.22
C PRO A 71 30.13 -9.26 9.26
N LEU A 72 29.55 -8.88 10.41
CA LEU A 72 28.09 -8.87 10.62
C LEU A 72 27.41 -7.73 9.86
N ILE A 73 28.03 -6.53 9.84
CA ILE A 73 27.58 -5.41 9.00
C ILE A 73 27.61 -5.82 7.53
N ARG A 74 28.64 -6.58 7.12
CA ARG A 74 28.79 -7.05 5.74
C ARG A 74 27.70 -8.05 5.34
N GLU A 75 27.34 -9.02 6.17
CA GLU A 75 26.26 -9.97 5.83
C GLU A 75 24.90 -9.27 5.66
N GLN A 76 24.57 -8.34 6.56
CA GLN A 76 23.33 -7.57 6.49
C GLN A 76 23.31 -6.60 5.30
N ALA A 77 24.43 -5.92 5.06
CA ALA A 77 24.57 -5.05 3.91
C ALA A 77 24.56 -5.85 2.59
N MET A 78 25.10 -7.08 2.55
CA MET A 78 24.99 -7.97 1.39
C MET A 78 23.55 -8.38 1.11
N ALA A 79 22.77 -8.73 2.14
CA ALA A 79 21.37 -9.06 1.98
C ALA A 79 20.56 -7.86 1.44
N ALA A 80 20.81 -6.67 1.98
CA ALA A 80 20.17 -5.44 1.49
C ALA A 80 20.58 -5.09 0.05
N LEU A 81 21.86 -5.25 -0.30
CA LEU A 81 22.37 -4.99 -1.64
C LEU A 81 21.88 -5.98 -2.69
N ALA A 82 21.66 -7.25 -2.33
CA ALA A 82 21.19 -8.26 -3.26
C ALA A 82 19.83 -7.92 -3.89
N GLU A 83 19.00 -7.17 -3.16
CA GLU A 83 17.66 -6.74 -3.60
C GLU A 83 17.61 -5.25 -4.01
N ALA A 84 18.67 -4.48 -3.73
CA ALA A 84 18.71 -3.05 -3.97
C ALA A 84 19.01 -2.69 -5.43
N SER A 85 18.30 -1.69 -5.93
CA SER A 85 18.59 -1.05 -7.22
C SER A 85 19.74 -0.05 -7.11
N VAL A 86 19.90 0.57 -5.94
CA VAL A 86 20.94 1.56 -5.64
C VAL A 86 21.23 1.55 -4.14
N ALA A 87 22.46 1.87 -3.76
CA ALA A 87 22.86 2.04 -2.37
C ALA A 87 23.26 3.48 -2.08
N VAL A 88 23.01 3.95 -0.87
CA VAL A 88 23.50 5.23 -0.35
C VAL A 88 24.41 4.94 0.83
N MET A 89 25.69 5.24 0.67
CA MET A 89 26.64 5.25 1.77
C MET A 89 26.52 6.58 2.51
N VAL A 90 26.16 6.52 3.79
CA VAL A 90 26.04 7.67 4.68
C VAL A 90 27.28 7.76 5.56
N VAL A 91 27.92 8.93 5.52
CA VAL A 91 29.11 9.27 6.33
C VAL A 91 28.84 10.51 7.16
N ASP A 92 29.70 10.80 8.14
CA ASP A 92 29.55 11.93 9.06
C ASP A 92 30.54 13.05 8.70
N GLY A 93 30.03 14.15 8.13
CA GLY A 93 30.84 15.30 7.70
C GLY A 93 31.47 16.11 8.83
N GLN A 94 31.06 15.91 10.09
CA GLN A 94 31.70 16.56 11.25
C GLN A 94 32.87 15.74 11.79
N ALA A 95 32.79 14.41 11.69
CA ALA A 95 33.84 13.49 12.14
C ALA A 95 34.93 13.26 11.10
N GLY A 96 34.62 13.57 9.84
CA GLY A 96 35.49 13.34 8.69
C GLY A 96 35.66 11.88 8.30
N VAL A 97 36.60 11.62 7.39
CA VAL A 97 36.86 10.26 6.86
C VAL A 97 37.51 9.39 7.94
N THR A 98 36.91 8.24 8.22
CA THR A 98 37.45 7.25 9.17
C THR A 98 37.89 5.97 8.47
N ALA A 99 38.74 5.16 9.11
CA ALA A 99 39.16 3.85 8.60
C ALA A 99 37.97 2.89 8.36
N ALA A 100 36.89 3.02 9.15
CA ALA A 100 35.67 2.25 8.95
C ALA A 100 34.94 2.67 7.66
N ASP A 101 34.92 3.98 7.37
CA ASP A 101 34.35 4.51 6.13
C ASP A 101 35.18 4.06 4.92
N GLU A 102 36.51 4.07 5.00
CA GLU A 102 37.40 3.55 3.96
C GLU A 102 37.17 2.06 3.67
N ALA A 103 37.01 1.25 4.73
CA ALA A 103 36.75 -0.18 4.61
C ALA A 103 35.39 -0.46 3.94
N ILE A 104 34.33 0.24 4.37
CA ILE A 104 32.99 0.11 3.78
C ILE A 104 33.01 0.57 2.31
N ALA A 105 33.64 1.70 2.02
CA ALA A 105 33.76 2.21 0.65
C ALA A 105 34.54 1.25 -0.25
N SER A 106 35.65 0.69 0.24
CA SER A 106 36.44 -0.31 -0.50
C SER A 106 35.64 -1.57 -0.83
N TRP A 107 34.82 -2.03 0.11
CA TRP A 107 33.92 -3.15 -0.12
C TRP A 107 32.79 -2.81 -1.10
N LEU A 108 32.19 -1.63 -0.99
CA LEU A 108 31.12 -1.16 -1.88
C LEU A 108 31.58 -0.98 -3.33
N ARG A 109 32.82 -0.53 -3.57
CA ARG A 109 33.41 -0.45 -4.91
C ARG A 109 33.50 -1.78 -5.64
N GLN A 110 33.48 -2.90 -4.92
CA GLN A 110 33.52 -4.25 -5.50
C GLN A 110 32.14 -4.79 -5.85
N GLN A 111 31.06 -4.06 -5.52
CA GLN A 111 29.69 -4.49 -5.77
C GLN A 111 29.17 -3.99 -7.13
N SER A 112 28.22 -4.70 -7.72
CA SER A 112 27.60 -4.33 -9.00
C SER A 112 26.50 -3.28 -8.87
N VAL A 113 26.07 -2.97 -7.65
CA VAL A 113 25.01 -2.02 -7.36
C VAL A 113 25.59 -0.60 -7.37
N PRO A 114 24.97 0.38 -8.07
CA PRO A 114 25.39 1.78 -8.02
C PRO A 114 25.36 2.32 -6.59
N VAL A 115 26.36 3.13 -6.23
CA VAL A 115 26.51 3.70 -4.88
C VAL A 115 26.55 5.22 -4.96
N LEU A 116 25.76 5.88 -4.11
CA LEU A 116 25.81 7.32 -3.88
C LEU A 116 26.40 7.62 -2.50
N LEU A 117 27.16 8.70 -2.40
CA LEU A 117 27.81 9.12 -1.16
C LEU A 117 27.08 10.32 -0.56
N ALA A 118 26.47 10.11 0.62
CA ALA A 118 25.78 11.14 1.38
C ALA A 118 26.61 11.54 2.60
N VAL A 119 27.16 12.76 2.58
CA VAL A 119 27.91 13.33 3.70
C VAL A 119 26.93 14.03 4.64
N ASN A 120 26.51 13.33 5.68
CA ASN A 120 25.48 13.79 6.61
C ASN A 120 26.07 14.70 7.70
N LYS A 121 25.20 15.42 8.42
CA LYS A 121 25.56 16.44 9.44
C LYS A 121 26.29 17.67 8.84
N CYS A 122 25.91 18.03 7.62
CA CYS A 122 26.27 19.29 6.98
C CYS A 122 25.14 20.32 7.19
N GLU A 123 25.04 20.93 8.36
CA GLU A 123 23.92 21.83 8.70
C GLU A 123 23.98 23.19 7.96
N SER A 124 25.18 23.64 7.59
CA SER A 124 25.39 24.87 6.80
C SER A 124 25.69 24.51 5.35
N VAL A 125 25.06 25.21 4.39
CA VAL A 125 25.25 24.95 2.96
C VAL A 125 26.68 25.23 2.52
N GLU A 126 27.23 26.39 2.90
CA GLU A 126 28.60 26.79 2.51
C GLU A 126 29.66 25.92 3.19
N GLN A 127 29.52 25.66 4.49
CA GLN A 127 30.48 24.82 5.22
C GLN A 127 30.33 23.34 4.86
N GLY A 128 29.12 22.90 4.51
CA GLY A 128 28.83 21.53 4.11
C GLY A 128 29.57 21.11 2.84
N LEU A 129 29.69 22.00 1.85
CA LEU A 129 30.48 21.74 0.65
C LEU A 129 31.97 21.55 0.97
N ILE A 130 32.51 22.34 1.91
CA ILE A 130 33.90 22.23 2.36
C ILE A 130 34.11 20.92 3.13
N GLN A 131 33.19 20.57 4.03
CA GLN A 131 33.21 19.31 4.79
C GLN A 131 33.11 18.09 3.88
N ALA A 132 32.29 18.15 2.83
CA ALA A 132 32.14 17.05 1.88
C ALA A 132 33.39 16.83 1.00
N ALA A 133 34.26 17.83 0.85
CA ALA A 133 35.39 17.77 -0.08
C ALA A 133 36.42 16.67 0.24
N GLU A 134 36.67 16.36 1.52
CA GLU A 134 37.61 15.30 1.88
C GLU A 134 37.11 13.89 1.54
N PHE A 135 35.79 13.71 1.43
CA PHE A 135 35.15 12.42 1.16
C PHE A 135 35.28 11.96 -0.30
N TRP A 136 35.78 12.83 -1.21
CA TRP A 136 36.23 12.41 -2.54
C TRP A 136 37.27 11.29 -2.48
N SER A 137 38.09 11.25 -1.42
CA SER A 137 39.08 10.20 -1.16
C SER A 137 38.49 8.78 -1.08
N LEU A 138 37.19 8.65 -0.77
CA LEU A 138 36.50 7.35 -0.72
C LEU A 138 36.22 6.77 -2.11
N GLY A 139 36.38 7.53 -3.20
CA GLY A 139 36.30 7.00 -4.56
C GLY A 139 34.93 6.40 -4.93
N LEU A 140 33.84 6.91 -4.36
CA LEU A 140 32.46 6.49 -4.64
C LEU A 140 31.70 7.47 -5.55
N GLY A 141 32.41 8.42 -6.16
CA GLY A 141 31.83 9.50 -6.96
C GLY A 141 31.65 10.79 -6.15
N GLU A 142 30.75 11.65 -6.62
CA GLU A 142 30.49 12.97 -6.03
C GLU A 142 29.93 12.84 -4.60
N PRO A 143 30.57 13.44 -3.58
CA PRO A 143 30.04 13.49 -2.22
C PRO A 143 28.93 14.54 -2.14
N HIS A 144 27.72 14.10 -1.79
CA HIS A 144 26.57 14.97 -1.63
C HIS A 144 26.44 15.43 -0.17
N PRO A 145 26.65 16.71 0.17
CA PRO A 145 26.43 17.21 1.51
C PRO A 145 24.93 17.22 1.85
N VAL A 146 24.58 16.63 2.98
CA VAL A 146 23.19 16.55 3.45
C VAL A 146 23.07 16.85 4.94
N SER A 147 21.91 17.37 5.33
CA SER A 147 21.48 17.40 6.73
C SER A 147 20.20 16.61 6.89
N ALA A 148 20.29 15.39 7.43
CA ALA A 148 19.11 14.58 7.70
C ALA A 148 18.13 15.25 8.69
N ILE A 149 18.66 16.05 9.62
CA ILE A 149 17.86 16.76 10.63
C ILE A 149 17.13 17.95 10.01
N HIS A 150 17.80 18.77 9.20
CA HIS A 150 17.24 20.00 8.65
C HIS A 150 16.65 19.85 7.23
N GLY A 151 16.94 18.74 6.54
CA GLY A 151 16.48 18.44 5.18
C GLY A 151 17.31 19.09 4.06
N SER A 152 18.33 19.87 4.38
CA SER A 152 19.20 20.51 3.39
C SER A 152 19.94 19.47 2.55
N GLY A 153 20.03 19.67 1.23
CA GLY A 153 20.78 18.81 0.29
C GLY A 153 20.16 17.44 -0.02
N THR A 154 19.09 17.02 0.69
CA THR A 154 18.48 15.70 0.46
C THR A 154 17.72 15.64 -0.87
N GLY A 155 17.20 16.77 -1.36
CA GLY A 155 16.52 16.86 -2.66
C GLY A 155 17.45 16.59 -3.84
N ASP A 156 18.61 17.25 -3.87
CA ASP A 156 19.61 17.06 -4.94
C ASP A 156 20.14 15.61 -4.97
N LEU A 157 20.35 15.01 -3.79
CA LEU A 157 20.72 13.61 -3.67
C LEU A 157 19.60 12.69 -4.18
N LEU A 158 18.33 12.99 -3.88
CA LEU A 158 17.18 12.23 -4.35
C LEU A 158 16.97 12.34 -5.87
N ASP A 159 17.17 13.53 -6.44
CA ASP A 159 17.17 13.77 -7.89
C ASP A 159 18.21 12.91 -8.58
N LYS A 160 19.39 12.76 -7.98
CA LYS A 160 20.41 11.84 -8.50
C LYS A 160 20.02 10.38 -8.31
N LEU A 161 19.49 10.03 -7.14
CA LEU A 161 19.11 8.66 -6.78
C LEU A 161 18.08 8.06 -7.75
N ILE A 162 17.04 8.80 -8.10
CA ILE A 162 15.98 8.30 -9.00
C ILE A 162 16.46 7.94 -10.40
N THR A 163 17.61 8.47 -10.83
CA THR A 163 18.22 8.14 -12.14
C THR A 163 18.80 6.73 -12.17
N PHE A 164 19.12 6.15 -11.00
CA PHE A 164 19.59 4.77 -10.87
C PHE A 164 18.46 3.78 -10.64
N LEU A 165 17.24 4.26 -10.35
CA LEU A 165 16.08 3.40 -10.22
C LEU A 165 15.60 2.97 -11.61
N PRO A 166 15.22 1.69 -11.80
CA PRO A 166 14.75 1.20 -13.09
C PRO A 166 13.59 2.07 -13.62
N PRO A 167 13.66 2.55 -14.88
CA PRO A 167 12.68 3.48 -15.43
C PRO A 167 11.26 2.90 -15.33
N THR A 168 10.30 3.76 -14.97
CA THR A 168 8.87 3.43 -14.84
C THR A 168 8.28 2.86 -16.12
N ASP A 169 8.87 3.17 -17.28
CA ASP A 169 8.29 2.91 -18.61
C ASP A 169 8.72 1.57 -19.23
N GLN A 170 9.38 0.69 -18.47
CA GLN A 170 9.55 -0.73 -18.82
C GLN A 170 8.82 -1.66 -17.84
N ILE A 171 7.80 -1.14 -17.16
CA ILE A 171 6.80 -1.99 -16.54
C ILE A 171 5.89 -2.43 -17.69
N GLU A 172 6.09 -3.65 -18.21
CA GLU A 172 4.92 -4.36 -18.73
C GLU A 172 3.89 -4.30 -17.61
N GLU A 173 2.80 -3.54 -17.80
CA GLU A 173 1.60 -3.75 -17.03
C GLU A 173 1.29 -5.23 -17.22
N THR A 174 1.69 -6.05 -16.25
CA THR A 174 1.11 -7.38 -16.16
C THR A 174 -0.35 -7.08 -15.91
N ASP A 175 -1.15 -7.22 -16.95
CA ASP A 175 -2.61 -7.17 -16.94
C ASP A 175 -3.15 -8.40 -16.18
N GLU A 176 -2.57 -8.64 -15.02
CA GLU A 176 -2.81 -9.74 -14.13
C GLU A 176 -3.41 -9.18 -12.85
N ILE A 177 -4.63 -9.63 -12.56
CA ILE A 177 -5.32 -9.27 -11.33
C ILE A 177 -5.12 -10.41 -10.33
N ARG A 178 -4.52 -10.11 -9.17
CA ARG A 178 -4.38 -11.11 -8.10
C ARG A 178 -5.69 -11.22 -7.34
N VAL A 179 -6.30 -12.40 -7.36
CA VAL A 179 -7.62 -12.66 -6.77
C VAL A 179 -7.49 -13.69 -5.66
N ALA A 180 -7.96 -13.37 -4.45
CA ALA A 180 -8.06 -14.36 -3.35
C ALA A 180 -9.51 -14.79 -3.16
N ILE A 181 -9.77 -16.10 -3.04
CA ILE A 181 -11.09 -16.65 -2.71
C ILE A 181 -11.14 -16.98 -1.22
N VAL A 182 -11.88 -16.20 -0.45
CA VAL A 182 -11.88 -16.22 1.01
C VAL A 182 -13.30 -16.46 1.54
N GLY A 183 -13.43 -17.13 2.68
CA GLY A 183 -14.72 -17.46 3.30
C GLY A 183 -14.61 -18.68 4.21
N ARG A 184 -15.63 -18.92 5.03
CA ARG A 184 -15.70 -20.06 5.97
C ARG A 184 -15.55 -21.43 5.29
N PRO A 185 -15.20 -22.51 6.01
CA PRO A 185 -15.30 -23.87 5.48
C PRO A 185 -16.68 -24.14 4.81
N ASN A 186 -16.70 -24.97 3.77
CA ASN A 186 -17.93 -25.48 3.12
C ASN A 186 -18.87 -24.46 2.42
N VAL A 187 -18.54 -23.17 2.39
CA VAL A 187 -19.27 -22.14 1.62
C VAL A 187 -19.17 -22.30 0.09
N GLY A 188 -18.38 -23.26 -0.39
CA GLY A 188 -18.25 -23.59 -1.82
C GLY A 188 -17.09 -22.93 -2.57
N LYS A 189 -16.03 -22.47 -1.87
CA LYS A 189 -14.79 -21.95 -2.49
C LYS A 189 -14.16 -22.90 -3.51
N SER A 190 -14.11 -24.21 -3.22
CA SER A 190 -13.53 -25.21 -4.12
C SER A 190 -14.39 -25.42 -5.37
N SER A 191 -15.72 -25.38 -5.22
CA SER A 191 -16.64 -25.42 -6.36
C SER A 191 -16.45 -24.18 -7.23
N LEU A 192 -16.28 -23.00 -6.62
CA LEU A 192 -16.05 -21.75 -7.35
C LEU A 192 -14.72 -21.75 -8.11
N LEU A 193 -13.64 -22.21 -7.46
CA LEU A 193 -12.34 -22.40 -8.10
C LEU A 193 -12.44 -23.36 -9.30
N ASN A 194 -13.14 -24.48 -9.15
CA ASN A 194 -13.33 -25.43 -10.24
C ASN A 194 -14.19 -24.85 -11.37
N ALA A 195 -15.20 -24.03 -11.04
CA ALA A 195 -16.00 -23.35 -12.06
C ALA A 195 -15.14 -22.38 -12.88
N PHE A 196 -14.24 -21.60 -12.25
CA PHE A 196 -13.29 -20.74 -12.98
C PHE A 196 -12.31 -21.52 -13.86
N VAL A 197 -11.91 -22.72 -13.44
CA VAL A 197 -10.95 -23.58 -14.17
C VAL A 197 -11.63 -24.41 -15.27
N GLY A 198 -12.86 -24.86 -15.04
CA GLY A 198 -13.58 -25.82 -15.89
C GLY A 198 -14.37 -25.20 -17.04
N GLU A 199 -14.37 -23.87 -17.15
CA GLU A 199 -14.95 -23.21 -18.31
C GLU A 199 -14.11 -23.43 -19.57
N LYS A 200 -14.78 -23.72 -20.69
CA LYS A 200 -14.16 -24.10 -21.98
C LYS A 200 -13.19 -23.06 -22.58
N ARG A 201 -13.06 -21.88 -21.97
CA ARG A 201 -12.26 -20.74 -22.43
C ARG A 201 -11.13 -20.35 -21.47
N ALA A 202 -10.98 -21.02 -20.33
CA ALA A 202 -9.95 -20.70 -19.36
C ALA A 202 -8.65 -21.48 -19.64
N ILE A 203 -7.55 -20.78 -19.90
CA ILE A 203 -6.21 -21.39 -19.91
C ILE A 203 -5.69 -21.40 -18.48
N VAL A 204 -5.27 -22.58 -17.99
CA VAL A 204 -4.88 -22.76 -16.59
C VAL A 204 -3.48 -23.35 -16.49
N SER A 205 -2.60 -22.64 -15.78
CA SER A 205 -1.23 -23.09 -15.50
C SER A 205 -0.92 -22.98 -14.00
N PRO A 206 -0.39 -24.05 -13.36
CA PRO A 206 0.15 -23.96 -12.01
C PRO A 206 1.52 -23.29 -12.04
N ILE A 207 1.75 -22.29 -11.18
CA ILE A 207 3.05 -21.65 -11.03
C ILE A 207 3.69 -22.11 -9.72
N SER A 208 4.80 -22.85 -9.80
CA SER A 208 5.59 -23.29 -8.65
C SER A 208 6.75 -22.31 -8.39
N GLY A 209 7.05 -22.00 -7.12
CA GLY A 209 8.28 -21.28 -6.73
C GLY A 209 8.11 -19.87 -6.15
N THR A 210 6.90 -19.35 -5.95
CA THR A 210 6.72 -18.09 -5.20
C THR A 210 6.90 -18.30 -3.69
N THR A 211 7.56 -17.37 -3.01
CA THR A 211 8.14 -17.49 -1.65
C THR A 211 7.31 -18.32 -0.65
N ARG A 212 7.82 -19.55 -0.50
CA ARG A 212 7.82 -20.44 0.66
C ARG A 212 6.62 -21.31 1.01
N ASP A 213 5.37 -21.17 0.50
CA ASP A 213 4.31 -22.17 0.84
C ASP A 213 2.93 -22.13 0.11
N ALA A 214 2.79 -21.59 -1.11
CA ALA A 214 1.49 -21.64 -1.81
C ALA A 214 1.63 -21.85 -3.32
N ILE A 215 0.82 -22.77 -3.87
CA ILE A 215 0.63 -22.93 -5.32
C ILE A 215 -0.45 -21.93 -5.74
N ASP A 216 -0.04 -20.87 -6.41
CA ASP A 216 -0.95 -19.93 -7.07
C ASP A 216 -1.31 -20.48 -8.47
N MET A 217 -2.50 -20.14 -8.96
CA MET A 217 -3.00 -20.61 -10.25
C MET A 217 -3.26 -19.44 -11.16
N GLN A 218 -2.75 -19.52 -12.39
CA GLN A 218 -3.07 -18.53 -13.41
C GLN A 218 -4.29 -18.98 -14.21
N VAL A 219 -5.22 -18.06 -14.44
CA VAL A 219 -6.41 -18.24 -15.27
C VAL A 219 -6.45 -17.08 -16.26
N GLU A 220 -6.59 -17.36 -17.54
CA GLU A 220 -6.80 -16.31 -18.56
C GLU A 220 -8.24 -16.37 -19.09
N ARG A 221 -8.89 -15.19 -19.20
CA ARG A 221 -10.24 -15.08 -19.77
C ARG A 221 -10.40 -13.77 -20.51
N ASN A 222 -10.88 -13.85 -21.76
CA ASN A 222 -11.10 -12.69 -22.63
C ASN A 222 -9.84 -11.78 -22.74
N GLY A 223 -8.64 -12.36 -22.73
CA GLY A 223 -7.36 -11.63 -22.78
C GLY A 223 -6.86 -11.08 -21.44
N GLN A 224 -7.72 -11.05 -20.39
CA GLN A 224 -7.32 -10.67 -19.04
C GLN A 224 -6.72 -11.86 -18.30
N ARG A 225 -5.57 -11.66 -17.66
CA ARG A 225 -4.95 -12.67 -16.79
C ARG A 225 -5.40 -12.48 -15.33
N TYR A 226 -5.62 -13.59 -14.64
CA TYR A 226 -5.96 -13.62 -13.23
C TYR A 226 -5.01 -14.57 -12.51
N ARG A 227 -4.48 -14.14 -11.37
CA ARG A 227 -3.72 -15.01 -10.47
C ARG A 227 -4.54 -15.32 -9.24
N LEU A 228 -5.05 -16.54 -9.17
CA LEU A 228 -5.77 -17.04 -8.03
C LEU A 228 -4.76 -17.38 -6.92
N ILE A 229 -4.82 -16.63 -5.83
CA ILE A 229 -3.90 -16.72 -4.71
C ILE A 229 -4.31 -17.86 -3.77
N ASP A 230 -3.33 -18.66 -3.34
CA ASP A 230 -3.48 -19.68 -2.29
C ASP A 230 -4.54 -20.77 -2.61
N THR A 231 -4.49 -21.30 -3.83
CA THR A 231 -5.40 -22.35 -4.31
C THR A 231 -5.12 -23.73 -3.69
N ALA A 232 -3.92 -23.95 -3.13
CA ALA A 232 -3.52 -25.21 -2.51
C ALA A 232 -4.40 -25.57 -1.30
N GLY A 233 -4.78 -24.60 -0.48
CA GLY A 233 -5.70 -24.79 0.65
C GLY A 233 -7.14 -25.14 0.23
N ILE A 234 -7.53 -24.76 -0.99
CA ILE A 234 -8.84 -25.04 -1.57
C ILE A 234 -8.88 -26.45 -2.18
N ARG A 235 -7.78 -26.91 -2.79
CA ARG A 235 -7.66 -28.24 -3.43
C ARG A 235 -7.41 -29.39 -2.45
N LYS A 236 -6.60 -29.18 -1.41
CA LYS A 236 -6.26 -30.23 -0.41
C LYS A 236 -7.44 -30.67 0.46
N LYS A 237 -8.55 -29.92 0.51
CA LYS A 237 -9.72 -30.22 1.34
C LYS A 237 -10.57 -31.43 0.91
N LYS A 238 -10.29 -32.06 -0.24
CA LYS A 238 -11.02 -33.28 -0.66
C LYS A 238 -10.65 -34.54 0.13
N GLN A 239 -9.61 -34.52 0.97
CA GLN A 239 -9.03 -35.76 1.53
C GLN A 239 -8.57 -35.73 3.00
N VAL A 240 -8.78 -34.68 3.79
CA VAL A 240 -8.24 -34.64 5.17
C VAL A 240 -9.22 -34.03 6.17
N GLU A 241 -9.63 -34.81 7.18
CA GLU A 241 -10.15 -34.30 8.45
C GLU A 241 -9.03 -33.56 9.17
N TYR A 242 -9.18 -32.26 9.40
CA TYR A 242 -8.22 -31.51 10.21
C TYR A 242 -8.93 -30.85 11.38
N GLY A 243 -8.38 -31.04 12.57
CA GLY A 243 -8.59 -30.14 13.71
C GLY A 243 -7.97 -28.76 13.49
N PRO A 244 -7.81 -28.01 14.59
CA PRO A 244 -8.68 -26.90 14.94
C PRO A 244 -8.68 -25.74 13.91
N GLU A 245 -9.84 -25.09 13.76
CA GLU A 245 -10.18 -24.01 12.82
C GLU A 245 -9.19 -22.83 12.73
N PHE A 246 -8.29 -22.69 13.71
CA PHE A 246 -7.30 -21.61 13.85
C PHE A 246 -6.35 -21.47 12.66
N PHE A 247 -5.94 -22.58 12.01
CA PHE A 247 -5.04 -22.52 10.86
C PHE A 247 -5.71 -22.00 9.58
N GLY A 248 -7.06 -22.03 9.50
CA GLY A 248 -7.81 -21.57 8.33
C GLY A 248 -7.87 -20.04 8.21
N ILE A 249 -7.97 -19.34 9.33
CA ILE A 249 -8.12 -17.88 9.36
C ILE A 249 -6.79 -17.16 9.03
N ASN A 250 -5.67 -17.59 9.62
CA ASN A 250 -4.36 -16.99 9.33
C ASN A 250 -3.97 -17.14 7.85
N ARG A 251 -4.34 -18.28 7.25
CA ARG A 251 -4.17 -18.51 5.81
C ARG A 251 -5.00 -17.52 4.99
N ALA A 252 -6.29 -17.36 5.32
CA ALA A 252 -7.15 -16.38 4.67
C ALA A 252 -6.60 -14.95 4.77
N PHE A 253 -6.07 -14.54 5.92
CA PHE A 253 -5.43 -13.24 6.10
C PHE A 253 -4.18 -13.06 5.23
N LYS A 254 -3.35 -14.10 5.10
CA LYS A 254 -2.19 -14.07 4.18
C LYS A 254 -2.63 -13.94 2.72
N ALA A 255 -3.70 -14.62 2.33
CA ALA A 255 -4.27 -14.52 0.99
C ALA A 255 -4.83 -13.11 0.71
N ILE A 256 -5.57 -12.52 1.65
CA ILE A 256 -6.09 -11.14 1.55
C ILE A 256 -4.94 -10.15 1.30
N ARG A 257 -3.85 -10.23 2.07
CA ARG A 257 -2.70 -9.30 1.92
C ARG A 257 -1.99 -9.40 0.58
N ARG A 258 -2.06 -10.54 -0.10
CA ARG A 258 -1.40 -10.78 -1.40
C ARG A 258 -2.31 -10.45 -2.59
N ALA A 259 -3.59 -10.25 -2.38
CA ALA A 259 -4.57 -10.00 -3.43
C ALA A 259 -4.72 -8.52 -3.77
N ASP A 260 -5.11 -8.25 -5.01
CA ASP A 260 -5.65 -6.97 -5.43
C ASP A 260 -7.16 -6.92 -5.16
N VAL A 261 -7.86 -8.02 -5.47
CA VAL A 261 -9.31 -8.18 -5.24
C VAL A 261 -9.58 -9.46 -4.42
N VAL A 262 -10.41 -9.35 -3.41
CA VAL A 262 -10.85 -10.48 -2.59
C VAL A 262 -12.29 -10.85 -2.95
N LEU A 263 -12.53 -12.12 -3.25
CA LEU A 263 -13.86 -12.71 -3.33
C LEU A 263 -14.24 -13.22 -1.95
N LEU A 264 -15.11 -12.49 -1.24
CA LEU A 264 -15.68 -12.93 0.03
C LEU A 264 -16.88 -13.83 -0.24
N VAL A 265 -16.68 -15.15 -0.14
CA VAL A 265 -17.70 -16.16 -0.42
C VAL A 265 -18.50 -16.45 0.83
N ILE A 266 -19.80 -16.23 0.76
CA ILE A 266 -20.78 -16.46 1.83
C ILE A 266 -21.77 -17.52 1.36
N ASP A 267 -22.16 -18.40 2.28
CA ASP A 267 -23.18 -19.40 2.02
C ASP A 267 -24.57 -18.76 2.11
N ALA A 268 -25.37 -18.87 1.05
CA ALA A 268 -26.73 -18.35 1.03
C ALA A 268 -27.61 -18.96 2.14
N ILE A 269 -27.40 -20.23 2.47
CA ILE A 269 -28.22 -20.99 3.42
C ILE A 269 -27.91 -20.55 4.87
N ASP A 270 -26.62 -20.48 5.22
CA ASP A 270 -26.20 -20.10 6.57
C ASP A 270 -26.34 -18.58 6.83
N GLY A 271 -26.26 -17.77 5.77
CA GLY A 271 -26.15 -16.32 5.90
C GLY A 271 -24.80 -15.85 6.43
N VAL A 272 -24.77 -14.59 6.87
CA VAL A 272 -23.57 -13.94 7.40
C VAL A 272 -23.33 -14.36 8.85
N THR A 273 -22.19 -15.00 9.08
CA THR A 273 -21.74 -15.39 10.43
C THR A 273 -20.69 -14.42 10.99
N GLU A 274 -20.32 -14.58 12.26
CA GLU A 274 -19.24 -13.80 12.89
C GLU A 274 -17.88 -13.97 12.18
N GLN A 275 -17.58 -15.18 11.68
CA GLN A 275 -16.34 -15.42 10.97
C GLN A 275 -16.31 -14.69 9.62
N ASP A 276 -17.46 -14.57 8.93
CA ASP A 276 -17.58 -13.79 7.71
C ASP A 276 -17.37 -12.30 7.98
N GLN A 277 -17.92 -11.78 9.08
CA GLN A 277 -17.70 -10.39 9.53
C GLN A 277 -16.23 -10.12 9.85
N LYS A 278 -15.54 -11.06 10.52
CA LYS A 278 -14.12 -10.93 10.83
C LYS A 278 -13.25 -10.90 9.57
N LEU A 279 -13.60 -11.71 8.56
CA LEU A 279 -12.93 -11.68 7.25
C LEU A 279 -13.22 -10.37 6.51
N ALA A 280 -14.47 -9.89 6.51
CA ALA A 280 -14.87 -8.63 5.89
C ALA A 280 -14.16 -7.42 6.52
N GLY A 281 -14.11 -7.36 7.86
CA GLY A 281 -13.35 -6.34 8.59
C GLY A 281 -11.89 -6.35 8.18
N ARG A 282 -11.26 -7.53 8.12
CA ARG A 282 -9.86 -7.63 7.68
C ARG A 282 -9.63 -7.15 6.25
N ILE A 283 -10.55 -7.43 5.32
CA ILE A 283 -10.47 -6.96 3.94
C ILE A 283 -10.49 -5.43 3.89
N ALA A 284 -11.37 -4.79 4.67
CA ALA A 284 -11.45 -3.34 4.78
C ALA A 284 -10.20 -2.73 5.43
N ASP A 285 -9.72 -3.33 6.53
CA ASP A 285 -8.52 -2.89 7.26
C ASP A 285 -7.26 -2.94 6.37
N ASP A 286 -7.06 -4.05 5.66
CA ASP A 286 -5.95 -4.21 4.71
C ASP A 286 -6.15 -3.40 3.43
N GLY A 287 -7.30 -2.72 3.29
CA GLY A 287 -7.59 -1.81 2.20
C GLY A 287 -7.69 -2.53 0.86
N ARG A 288 -8.23 -3.75 0.81
CA ARG A 288 -8.32 -4.53 -0.43
C ARG A 288 -9.66 -4.31 -1.12
N ALA A 289 -9.65 -4.34 -2.46
CA ALA A 289 -10.90 -4.38 -3.22
C ALA A 289 -11.63 -5.71 -2.93
N CYS A 290 -12.96 -5.68 -3.03
CA CYS A 290 -13.79 -6.79 -2.59
C CYS A 290 -15.01 -6.95 -3.49
N VAL A 291 -15.37 -8.21 -3.76
CA VAL A 291 -16.65 -8.63 -4.30
C VAL A 291 -17.24 -9.66 -3.34
N VAL A 292 -18.45 -9.41 -2.87
CA VAL A 292 -19.20 -10.31 -2.00
C VAL A 292 -19.94 -11.33 -2.88
N VAL A 293 -19.61 -12.60 -2.73
CA VAL A 293 -20.16 -13.70 -3.53
C VAL A 293 -21.09 -14.54 -2.65
N ILE A 294 -22.39 -14.39 -2.83
CA ILE A 294 -23.40 -15.20 -2.15
C ILE A 294 -23.60 -16.47 -2.97
N ASN A 295 -23.05 -17.58 -2.50
CA ASN A 295 -23.04 -18.86 -3.20
C ASN A 295 -24.14 -19.80 -2.70
N LYS A 296 -24.45 -20.85 -3.46
CA LYS A 296 -25.57 -21.80 -3.22
C LYS A 296 -26.95 -21.15 -3.35
N TRP A 297 -27.06 -20.09 -4.17
CA TRP A 297 -28.33 -19.40 -4.40
C TRP A 297 -29.38 -20.24 -5.15
N ASP A 298 -28.99 -21.39 -5.68
CA ASP A 298 -29.89 -22.41 -6.22
C ASP A 298 -30.68 -23.17 -5.14
N ALA A 299 -30.14 -23.25 -3.92
CA ALA A 299 -30.76 -23.99 -2.82
C ALA A 299 -31.78 -23.17 -2.01
N ILE A 300 -31.88 -21.86 -2.26
CA ILE A 300 -32.86 -20.98 -1.63
C ILE A 300 -34.17 -21.04 -2.41
N GLU A 301 -35.28 -21.35 -1.74
CA GLU A 301 -36.63 -21.20 -2.28
C GLU A 301 -36.92 -19.71 -2.49
N LYS A 302 -37.38 -19.35 -3.69
CA LYS A 302 -37.47 -17.94 -4.11
C LYS A 302 -38.93 -17.51 -4.14
N ASP A 303 -39.22 -16.45 -3.40
CA ASP A 303 -40.38 -15.60 -3.59
C ASP A 303 -39.96 -14.20 -4.12
N SER A 304 -40.94 -13.34 -4.37
CA SER A 304 -40.71 -11.99 -4.89
C SER A 304 -39.97 -11.05 -3.92
N HIS A 305 -39.86 -11.40 -2.63
CA HIS A 305 -39.27 -10.55 -1.58
C HIS A 305 -37.92 -11.06 -1.05
N THR A 306 -37.59 -12.34 -1.28
CA THR A 306 -36.44 -13.04 -0.69
C THR A 306 -35.11 -12.31 -0.95
N ILE A 307 -34.93 -11.76 -2.16
CA ILE A 307 -33.70 -11.03 -2.51
C ILE A 307 -33.55 -9.75 -1.68
N TYR A 308 -34.63 -9.00 -1.49
CA TYR A 308 -34.60 -7.73 -0.78
C TYR A 308 -34.39 -7.90 0.72
N GLU A 309 -35.03 -8.92 1.32
CA GLU A 309 -34.83 -9.27 2.72
C GLU A 309 -33.39 -9.74 2.98
N TYR A 310 -32.85 -10.56 2.08
CA TYR A 310 -31.46 -11.02 2.17
C TYR A 310 -30.45 -9.87 2.02
N GLN A 311 -30.71 -8.94 1.10
CA GLN A 311 -29.88 -7.74 0.94
C GLN A 311 -29.86 -6.87 2.20
N ARG A 312 -31.00 -6.65 2.85
CA ARG A 312 -31.05 -5.92 4.13
C ARG A 312 -30.22 -6.61 5.21
N HIS A 313 -30.36 -7.94 5.35
CA HIS A 313 -29.56 -8.70 6.31
C HIS A 313 -28.05 -8.66 6.02
N LEU A 314 -27.65 -8.61 4.74
CA LEU A 314 -26.26 -8.42 4.34
C LEU A 314 -25.75 -7.04 4.74
N GLU A 315 -26.49 -5.98 4.43
CA GLU A 315 -26.11 -4.59 4.76
C GLU A 315 -25.91 -4.37 6.26
N ASP A 316 -26.78 -4.96 7.09
CA ASP A 316 -26.67 -4.85 8.55
C ASP A 316 -25.40 -5.51 9.11
N ARG A 317 -25.07 -6.72 8.63
CA ARG A 317 -23.96 -7.50 9.16
C ARG A 317 -22.62 -7.23 8.48
N LEU A 318 -22.61 -6.74 7.24
CA LEU A 318 -21.41 -6.47 6.44
C LEU A 318 -21.18 -4.99 6.17
N HIS A 319 -21.60 -4.13 7.10
CA HIS A 319 -21.49 -2.67 6.99
C HIS A 319 -20.08 -2.16 6.63
N PHE A 320 -19.02 -2.90 7.02
CA PHE A 320 -17.63 -2.59 6.67
C PHE A 320 -17.33 -2.68 5.16
N THR A 321 -18.15 -3.40 4.40
CA THR A 321 -17.98 -3.67 2.96
C THR A 321 -19.17 -3.20 2.13
N ASN A 322 -19.94 -2.20 2.58
CA ASN A 322 -21.08 -1.65 1.80
C ASN A 322 -20.68 -1.07 0.43
N TRP A 323 -19.40 -0.77 0.25
CA TRP A 323 -18.82 -0.35 -1.03
C TRP A 323 -18.51 -1.51 -1.97
N ALA A 324 -18.52 -2.75 -1.48
CA ALA A 324 -18.26 -3.96 -2.27
C ALA A 324 -19.53 -4.39 -3.01
N GLU A 325 -19.36 -4.87 -4.23
CA GLU A 325 -20.49 -5.37 -5.00
C GLU A 325 -20.89 -6.77 -4.57
N THR A 326 -22.19 -7.01 -4.49
CA THR A 326 -22.74 -8.32 -4.12
C THR A 326 -23.29 -9.04 -5.34
N ILE A 327 -22.91 -10.30 -5.52
CA ILE A 327 -23.43 -11.17 -6.56
C ILE A 327 -23.93 -12.50 -6.00
N PHE A 328 -25.13 -12.88 -6.41
CA PHE A 328 -25.76 -14.17 -6.09
C PHE A 328 -25.45 -15.18 -7.19
N VAL A 329 -24.83 -16.29 -6.81
CA VAL A 329 -24.33 -17.32 -7.73
C VAL A 329 -24.62 -18.72 -7.24
N SER A 330 -24.47 -19.69 -8.15
CA SER A 330 -24.41 -21.10 -7.82
C SER A 330 -23.17 -21.69 -8.49
N ALA A 331 -22.12 -21.91 -7.70
CA ALA A 331 -20.89 -22.54 -8.19
C ALA A 331 -21.11 -23.99 -8.64
N MET A 332 -22.16 -24.66 -8.15
CA MET A 332 -22.49 -26.03 -8.54
C MET A 332 -23.14 -26.10 -9.93
N THR A 333 -24.07 -25.19 -10.22
CA THR A 333 -24.77 -25.15 -11.52
C THR A 333 -24.05 -24.29 -12.55
N GLY A 334 -23.09 -23.44 -12.12
CA GLY A 334 -22.44 -22.43 -12.95
C GLY A 334 -23.23 -21.13 -13.08
N GLN A 335 -24.41 -21.02 -12.47
CA GLN A 335 -25.27 -19.84 -12.60
C GLN A 335 -24.52 -18.56 -12.15
N ARG A 336 -24.37 -17.61 -13.08
CA ARG A 336 -23.76 -16.27 -12.90
C ARG A 336 -22.29 -16.27 -12.45
N VAL A 337 -21.59 -17.40 -12.49
CA VAL A 337 -20.17 -17.47 -12.14
C VAL A 337 -19.31 -16.61 -13.07
N GLU A 338 -19.64 -16.59 -14.37
CA GLU A 338 -18.94 -15.80 -15.38
C GLU A 338 -18.87 -14.30 -15.05
N LYS A 339 -19.96 -13.76 -14.49
CA LYS A 339 -20.09 -12.35 -14.11
C LYS A 339 -19.18 -11.95 -12.94
N ILE A 340 -18.69 -12.90 -12.16
CA ILE A 340 -17.79 -12.60 -11.03
C ILE A 340 -16.51 -11.94 -11.56
N LEU A 341 -15.95 -12.43 -12.67
CA LEU A 341 -14.71 -11.90 -13.22
C LEU A 341 -14.89 -10.49 -13.81
N GLU A 342 -16.08 -10.17 -14.33
CA GLU A 342 -16.43 -8.81 -14.74
C GLU A 342 -16.44 -7.85 -13.54
N LEU A 343 -17.02 -8.27 -12.41
CA LEU A 343 -17.00 -7.51 -11.16
C LEU A 343 -15.59 -7.35 -10.60
N VAL A 344 -14.76 -8.39 -10.71
CA VAL A 344 -13.35 -8.33 -10.31
C VAL A 344 -12.60 -7.28 -11.14
N ASN A 345 -12.81 -7.24 -12.46
CA ASN A 345 -12.17 -6.25 -13.33
C ASN A 345 -12.56 -4.83 -12.92
N ARG A 346 -13.87 -4.58 -12.75
CA ARG A 346 -14.37 -3.26 -12.32
C ARG A 346 -13.82 -2.87 -10.95
N ALA A 347 -13.81 -3.80 -9.99
CA ALA A 347 -13.26 -3.54 -8.66
C ALA A 347 -11.76 -3.22 -8.73
N ALA A 348 -10.97 -3.98 -9.51
CA ALA A 348 -9.55 -3.75 -9.70
C ALA A 348 -9.26 -2.39 -10.37
N GLU A 349 -10.03 -2.03 -11.39
CA GLU A 349 -9.95 -0.75 -12.09
C GLU A 349 -10.21 0.41 -11.12
N GLN A 350 -11.33 0.37 -10.38
CA GLN A 350 -11.67 1.40 -9.39
C GLN A 350 -10.65 1.46 -8.25
N HIS A 351 -10.04 0.32 -7.88
CA HIS A 351 -9.00 0.24 -6.86
C HIS A 351 -7.70 0.93 -7.28
N ARG A 352 -7.34 0.84 -8.57
CA ARG A 352 -6.16 1.47 -9.18
C ARG A 352 -6.41 2.90 -9.63
N ARG A 353 -7.66 3.32 -9.74
CA ARG A 353 -8.05 4.61 -10.32
C ARG A 353 -7.40 5.79 -9.61
N ARG A 354 -6.73 6.63 -10.41
CA ARG A 354 -6.24 7.95 -10.01
C ARG A 354 -7.19 9.03 -10.50
N VAL A 355 -7.46 10.01 -9.63
CA VAL A 355 -8.28 11.19 -9.91
C VAL A 355 -7.42 12.42 -9.69
N SER A 356 -7.55 13.42 -10.58
CA SER A 356 -6.80 14.66 -10.48
C SER A 356 -7.25 15.48 -9.27
N THR A 357 -6.35 16.32 -8.77
CA THR A 357 -6.64 17.27 -7.69
C THR A 357 -7.78 18.23 -8.07
N SER A 358 -7.92 18.63 -9.34
CA SER A 358 -9.01 19.51 -9.78
C SER A 358 -10.38 18.87 -9.56
N VAL A 359 -10.57 17.65 -10.06
CA VAL A 359 -11.83 16.90 -9.94
C VAL A 359 -12.19 16.63 -8.48
N ILE A 360 -11.19 16.33 -7.64
CA ILE A 360 -11.40 16.15 -6.19
C ILE A 360 -11.94 17.44 -5.54
N ASN A 361 -11.43 18.60 -5.94
CA ASN A 361 -11.86 19.87 -5.37
C ASN A 361 -13.22 20.33 -5.90
N GLU A 362 -13.57 20.00 -7.14
CA GLU A 362 -14.92 20.20 -7.69
C GLU A 362 -15.97 19.46 -6.84
N VAL A 363 -15.71 18.18 -6.52
CA VAL A 363 -16.61 17.39 -5.65
C VAL A 363 -16.72 17.99 -4.24
N LEU A 364 -15.62 18.52 -3.69
CA LEU A 364 -15.63 19.16 -2.37
C LEU A 364 -16.43 20.46 -2.35
N GLU A 365 -16.31 21.26 -3.41
CA GLU A 365 -17.05 22.51 -3.56
C GLU A 365 -18.55 22.24 -3.66
N GLU A 366 -18.95 21.29 -4.51
CA GLU A 366 -20.33 20.87 -4.63
C GLU A 366 -20.88 20.32 -3.29
N ALA A 367 -20.12 19.44 -2.62
CA ALA A 367 -20.49 18.90 -1.33
C ALA A 367 -20.65 19.99 -0.25
N GLY A 368 -19.79 21.01 -0.26
CA GLY A 368 -19.86 22.14 0.68
C GLY A 368 -21.08 23.03 0.46
N ASN A 369 -21.51 23.20 -0.80
CA ASN A 369 -22.70 23.96 -1.17
C ASN A 369 -23.99 23.26 -0.71
N TRP A 370 -24.05 21.93 -0.83
CA TRP A 370 -25.19 21.13 -0.36
C TRP A 370 -25.28 21.05 1.16
N HIS A 371 -24.14 20.86 1.82
CA HIS A 371 -24.10 20.78 3.28
C HIS A 371 -22.82 21.42 3.83
N SER A 372 -23.00 22.60 4.42
CA SER A 372 -21.94 23.34 5.07
C SER A 372 -21.22 22.51 6.15
N PRO A 373 -19.90 22.70 6.32
CA PRO A 373 -19.16 22.10 7.43
C PRO A 373 -19.75 22.45 8.81
N PRO A 374 -19.58 21.59 9.83
CA PRO A 374 -20.13 21.82 11.16
C PRO A 374 -19.60 23.10 11.81
N THR A 375 -20.44 23.73 12.63
CA THR A 375 -20.09 24.90 13.44
C THR A 375 -20.21 24.56 14.92
N THR A 376 -19.19 24.88 15.72
CA THR A 376 -19.25 24.67 17.17
C THR A 376 -20.24 25.63 17.84
N ARG A 377 -20.65 25.32 19.08
CA ARG A 377 -21.47 26.23 19.90
C ARG A 377 -20.81 27.59 20.14
N GLN A 378 -19.48 27.67 20.04
CA GLN A 378 -18.69 28.90 20.16
C GLN A 378 -18.53 29.64 18.81
N GLY A 379 -19.24 29.22 17.76
CA GLY A 379 -19.24 29.90 16.45
C GLY A 379 -18.06 29.56 15.54
N ARG A 380 -17.20 28.60 15.91
CA ARG A 380 -16.07 28.19 15.07
C ARG A 380 -16.53 27.18 14.02
N GLN A 381 -16.52 27.57 12.75
CA GLN A 381 -16.92 26.73 11.63
C GLN A 381 -15.74 25.91 11.08
N GLY A 382 -16.00 24.65 10.73
CA GLY A 382 -15.08 23.82 9.95
C GLY A 382 -14.84 24.44 8.56
N LYS A 383 -13.60 24.37 8.08
CA LYS A 383 -13.25 24.80 6.70
C LYS A 383 -12.41 23.73 6.05
N ILE A 384 -12.84 23.26 4.89
CA ILE A 384 -12.04 22.42 4.00
C ILE A 384 -11.40 23.35 2.97
N TYR A 385 -10.08 23.38 2.91
CA TYR A 385 -9.34 24.25 2.01
C TYR A 385 -9.18 23.62 0.63
N TYR A 386 -8.72 22.37 0.60
CA TYR A 386 -8.57 21.59 -0.63
C TYR A 386 -8.39 20.11 -0.27
N GLY A 387 -8.58 19.24 -1.26
CA GLY A 387 -8.28 17.82 -1.18
C GLY A 387 -7.36 17.35 -2.31
N THR A 388 -6.63 16.26 -2.07
CA THR A 388 -5.87 15.56 -3.11
C THR A 388 -5.85 14.06 -2.84
N GLN A 389 -5.82 13.24 -3.90
CA GLN A 389 -5.54 11.82 -3.75
C GLN A 389 -4.04 11.66 -3.50
N VAL A 390 -3.65 10.82 -2.54
CA VAL A 390 -2.25 10.60 -2.14
C VAL A 390 -1.75 9.19 -2.45
N SER A 391 -2.65 8.21 -2.56
CA SER A 391 -2.32 6.86 -3.01
C SER A 391 -3.47 6.20 -3.77
N THR A 392 -3.13 5.14 -4.50
CA THR A 392 -4.05 4.18 -5.10
C THR A 392 -3.89 2.83 -4.38
N GLN A 393 -4.87 1.93 -4.55
CA GLN A 393 -4.85 0.57 -4.00
C GLN A 393 -4.62 0.46 -2.47
N PRO A 394 -5.52 1.03 -1.64
CA PRO A 394 -6.78 1.69 -2.00
C PRO A 394 -6.63 3.19 -2.32
N PRO A 395 -7.63 3.79 -3.00
CA PRO A 395 -7.73 5.24 -3.12
C PRO A 395 -7.70 5.91 -1.75
N ALA A 396 -6.68 6.75 -1.52
CA ALA A 396 -6.55 7.54 -0.30
C ALA A 396 -6.62 9.03 -0.64
N ILE A 397 -7.51 9.76 0.03
CA ILE A 397 -7.79 11.17 -0.19
C ILE A 397 -7.43 11.95 1.07
N ALA A 398 -6.48 12.87 0.95
CA ALA A 398 -6.12 13.81 2.00
C ALA A 398 -6.92 15.12 1.82
N LEU A 399 -7.67 15.48 2.86
CA LEU A 399 -8.44 16.72 2.96
C LEU A 399 -7.73 17.65 3.95
N PHE A 400 -7.33 18.82 3.47
CA PHE A 400 -6.68 19.84 4.28
C PHE A 400 -7.74 20.77 4.84
N VAL A 401 -7.85 20.78 6.17
CA VAL A 401 -8.88 21.50 6.91
C VAL A 401 -8.27 22.42 7.95
N ASN A 402 -9.08 23.33 8.50
CA ASN A 402 -8.64 24.19 9.59
C ASN A 402 -8.40 23.40 10.89
N ASP A 403 -9.31 22.50 11.26
CA ASP A 403 -9.19 21.67 12.46
C ASP A 403 -9.96 20.36 12.26
N PRO A 404 -9.27 19.20 12.20
CA PRO A 404 -9.89 17.90 11.97
C PRO A 404 -10.97 17.52 13.00
N ASN A 405 -10.88 18.07 14.23
CA ASN A 405 -11.81 17.76 15.31
C ASN A 405 -13.18 18.42 15.11
N LEU A 406 -13.29 19.41 14.22
CA LEU A 406 -14.56 20.06 13.87
C LEU A 406 -15.45 19.18 12.99
N PHE A 407 -14.88 18.18 12.33
CA PHE A 407 -15.58 17.31 11.40
C PHE A 407 -15.92 15.99 12.09
N ASN A 408 -17.14 15.90 12.61
CA ASN A 408 -17.65 14.69 13.24
C ASN A 408 -17.86 13.54 12.23
N ASP A 409 -18.05 12.32 12.72
CA ASP A 409 -18.19 11.13 11.87
C ASP A 409 -19.34 11.22 10.88
N ASN A 410 -20.43 11.90 11.24
CA ASN A 410 -21.57 12.11 10.35
C ASN A 410 -21.16 12.94 9.13
N TYR A 411 -20.44 14.04 9.33
CA TYR A 411 -19.96 14.87 8.23
C TYR A 411 -18.86 14.16 7.42
N ARG A 412 -18.00 13.38 8.08
CA ARG A 412 -16.98 12.57 7.39
C ARG A 412 -17.62 11.53 6.46
N ARG A 413 -18.65 10.82 6.94
CA ARG A 413 -19.45 9.88 6.13
C ARG A 413 -20.22 10.58 5.01
N TYR A 414 -20.74 11.79 5.26
CA TYR A 414 -21.37 12.61 4.23
C TYR A 414 -20.40 12.89 3.08
N ILE A 415 -19.19 13.37 3.38
CA ILE A 415 -18.16 13.63 2.37
C ILE A 415 -17.79 12.34 1.64
N GLU A 416 -17.51 11.23 2.34
CA GLU A 416 -17.24 9.94 1.68
C GLU A 416 -18.36 9.56 0.70
N ARG A 417 -19.63 9.72 1.09
CA ARG A 417 -20.77 9.44 0.22
C ARG A 417 -20.79 10.34 -1.01
N GLN A 418 -20.49 11.64 -0.89
CA GLN A 418 -20.42 12.56 -2.04
C GLN A 418 -19.31 12.14 -3.01
N PHE A 419 -18.14 11.75 -2.49
CA PHE A 419 -17.07 11.22 -3.33
C PHE A 419 -17.47 9.94 -4.05
N ARG A 420 -18.16 9.01 -3.37
CA ARG A 420 -18.63 7.77 -4.00
C ARG A 420 -19.72 8.01 -5.04
N GLN A 421 -20.65 8.93 -4.80
CA GLN A 421 -21.70 9.29 -5.75
C GLN A 421 -21.12 9.96 -7.02
N SER A 422 -20.16 10.86 -6.84
CA SER A 422 -19.61 11.67 -7.94
C SER A 422 -18.52 10.95 -8.72
N LEU A 423 -17.64 10.22 -8.03
CA LEU A 423 -16.46 9.60 -8.63
C LEU A 423 -16.58 8.07 -8.75
N GLY A 424 -17.52 7.42 -8.07
CA GLY A 424 -17.63 5.96 -8.06
C GLY A 424 -16.83 5.31 -6.93
N PHE A 425 -15.76 4.58 -7.25
CA PHE A 425 -15.03 3.71 -6.31
C PHE A 425 -15.82 2.49 -5.83
N VAL A 426 -16.65 1.95 -6.73
CA VAL A 426 -17.37 0.69 -6.51
C VAL A 426 -16.36 -0.47 -6.40
N GLY A 427 -16.55 -1.34 -5.42
CA GLY A 427 -15.68 -2.50 -5.20
C GLY A 427 -14.38 -2.20 -4.44
N THR A 428 -14.12 -0.95 -4.03
CA THR A 428 -12.92 -0.58 -3.24
C THR A 428 -13.25 0.27 -2.01
N PRO A 429 -12.53 0.08 -0.89
CA PRO A 429 -12.56 1.04 0.20
C PRO A 429 -11.89 2.35 -0.24
N VAL A 430 -12.31 3.47 0.35
CA VAL A 430 -11.68 4.78 0.16
C VAL A 430 -11.22 5.27 1.53
N ARG A 431 -9.94 5.68 1.64
CA ARG A 431 -9.38 6.18 2.91
C ARG A 431 -9.39 7.70 2.90
N PHE A 432 -9.99 8.32 3.90
CA PHE A 432 -9.99 9.78 4.07
C PHE A 432 -9.06 10.21 5.21
N PHE A 433 -8.16 11.14 4.91
CA PHE A 433 -7.26 11.75 5.88
C PHE A 433 -7.62 13.21 6.10
N TRP A 434 -7.98 13.57 7.32
CA TRP A 434 -8.34 14.94 7.68
C TRP A 434 -7.13 15.61 8.35
N ARG A 435 -6.48 16.54 7.65
CA ARG A 435 -5.23 17.17 8.08
C ARG A 435 -5.45 18.63 8.46
N GLY A 436 -5.08 19.00 9.68
CA GLY A 436 -5.13 20.40 10.14
C GLY A 436 -3.98 21.20 9.57
N LYS A 437 -4.27 22.29 8.84
CA LYS A 437 -3.22 23.19 8.33
C LYS A 437 -2.83 24.20 9.42
N LYS A 438 -1.53 24.36 9.70
CA LYS A 438 -1.05 25.49 10.53
C LYS A 438 -1.19 26.78 9.71
N LEU A 439 -1.68 27.85 10.33
CA LEU A 439 -2.07 29.12 9.69
C LEU A 439 -1.01 29.71 8.71
N ARG A 440 0.29 29.44 8.95
CA ARG A 440 1.43 29.98 8.16
C ARG A 440 1.55 29.46 6.72
N GLU A 441 0.90 28.37 6.35
CA GLU A 441 0.99 27.82 4.98
C GLU A 441 -0.15 28.26 4.05
N VAL A 442 -1.15 28.98 4.57
CA VAL A 442 -2.28 29.47 3.76
C VAL A 442 -1.86 30.67 2.89
N GLU A 443 -0.96 31.52 3.39
CA GLU A 443 -0.53 32.75 2.72
C GLU A 443 0.38 32.49 1.51
N ARG A 444 1.24 31.46 1.55
CA ARG A 444 2.12 31.11 0.42
C ARG A 444 1.40 30.52 -0.79
N GLY A 445 0.27 29.82 -0.58
CA GLY A 445 -0.51 29.21 -1.66
C GLY A 445 -1.34 30.23 -2.46
N SER A 446 -1.82 31.29 -1.80
CA SER A 446 -2.61 32.35 -2.44
C SER A 446 -1.76 33.33 -3.24
N ALA A 447 -0.52 33.60 -2.80
CA ALA A 447 0.41 34.48 -3.53
C ALA A 447 0.80 33.94 -4.92
N ASN A 448 0.97 32.62 -5.06
CA ASN A 448 1.39 32.01 -6.34
C ASN A 448 0.29 31.95 -7.42
N ARG A 449 -0.98 32.23 -7.08
CA ARG A 449 -2.06 32.35 -8.08
C ARG A 449 -2.21 33.77 -8.63
N ALA A 450 -1.67 34.78 -7.96
CA ALA A 450 -1.83 36.19 -8.36
C ALA A 450 -0.76 36.69 -9.36
N THR A 451 0.23 35.86 -9.72
CA THR A 451 1.38 36.30 -10.55
C THR A 451 1.45 35.66 -11.95
N LYS A 452 0.35 35.07 -12.43
CA LYS A 452 0.21 34.74 -13.86
C LYS A 452 -0.98 35.47 -14.45
N VAL A 453 -0.74 36.71 -14.85
CA VAL A 453 -1.48 37.43 -15.90
C VAL A 453 -0.49 37.71 -17.01
#